data_AF-A0A7Y6YCT5-F1
#
_entry.id   AF-A0A7Y6YCT5-F1
#
_cell.length_a   1.000
_cell.length_b   1.000
_cell.length_c   1.000
_cell.angle_alpha   90.00
_cell.angle_beta   90.00
_cell.angle_gamma   90.00
#
_symmetry.space_group_name_H-M   'P 1'
#
loop_
_entity.id
_entity.type
_entity.pdbx_description
1 polymer ?
#
loop_
_entity_poly.entity_id
_entity_poly.type
_entity_poly.pdbx_seq_one_letter_code
_entity_poly.pdbx_strand_id
1 'polypeptide(L)' 'MNNPNGTPANGQAEQLIDQLTLEEQVSLLSGEDFWSLPAIPRLGINKMRVTDGP' A
#
# COMPACT_ATOMS: atom_id res chain seq x y z
N MET A 1 14.73 16.07 -13.52
CA MET A 1 14.47 14.81 -14.25
C MET A 1 12.97 14.74 -14.55
N ASN A 2 12.53 15.17 -15.74
CA ASN A 2 11.11 15.15 -16.12
C ASN A 2 10.89 14.06 -17.17
N ASN A 3 9.95 13.15 -16.93
CA ASN A 3 9.46 12.17 -17.89
C ASN A 3 8.14 12.69 -18.50
N PRO A 4 8.01 12.85 -19.82
CA PRO A 4 6.85 13.50 -20.45
C PRO A 4 5.52 12.72 -20.38
N ASN A 5 5.51 11.52 -19.79
CA ASN A 5 4.29 10.74 -19.49
C ASN A 5 4.23 10.26 -18.01
N GLY A 6 5.05 10.82 -17.12
CA GLY A 6 5.30 10.26 -15.79
C GLY A 6 4.66 11.06 -14.64
N THR A 7 3.52 10.62 -14.14
CA THR A 7 3.34 10.65 -12.68
C THR A 7 4.24 9.53 -12.16
N PRO A 8 5.31 9.81 -11.38
CA PRO A 8 6.03 8.71 -10.76
C PRO A 8 5.03 7.97 -9.86
N ALA A 9 4.97 6.64 -9.91
CA ALA A 9 4.10 5.85 -9.02
C ALA A 9 4.26 6.26 -7.54
N ASN A 10 5.46 6.75 -7.19
CA ASN A 10 5.77 7.41 -5.93
C ASN A 10 4.76 8.49 -5.52
N GLY A 11 4.34 9.39 -6.43
CA GLY A 11 3.46 10.51 -6.08
C GLY A 11 2.08 10.07 -5.58
N GLN A 12 1.54 8.97 -6.11
CA GLN A 12 0.27 8.42 -5.65
C GLN A 12 0.43 7.66 -4.33
N ALA A 13 1.52 6.92 -4.16
CA ALA A 13 1.83 6.23 -2.92
C ALA A 13 2.07 7.22 -1.76
N GLU A 14 2.82 8.30 -2.01
CA GLU A 14 3.10 9.38 -1.06
C GLU A 14 1.78 10.03 -0.57
N GLN A 15 0.86 10.34 -1.50
CA GLN A 15 -0.47 10.87 -1.15
C GLN A 15 -1.33 9.91 -0.32
N LEU A 16 -1.23 8.60 -0.55
CA LEU A 16 -1.94 7.60 0.25
C LEU A 16 -1.33 7.48 1.64
N ILE A 17 0.00 7.49 1.74
CA ILE A 17 0.73 7.41 3.01
C ILE A 17 0.35 8.58 3.94
N ASP A 18 0.24 9.79 3.40
CA ASP A 18 -0.16 10.99 4.15
C ASP A 18 -1.58 10.91 4.73
N GLN A 19 -2.44 10.03 4.18
CA GLN A 19 -3.82 9.86 4.61
C GLN A 19 -4.02 8.70 5.58
N LEU A 20 -3.01 7.86 5.80
CA LEU A 20 -3.09 6.71 6.70
C LEU A 20 -3.11 7.17 8.17
N THR A 21 -3.89 6.48 9.01
CA THR A 21 -3.69 6.57 10.45
C THR A 21 -2.43 5.80 10.87
N LEU A 22 -1.94 6.04 12.10
CA LEU A 22 -0.81 5.29 12.63
C LEU A 22 -1.12 3.79 12.71
N GLU A 23 -2.33 3.42 13.10
CA GLU A 23 -2.77 2.04 13.17
C GLU A 23 -2.79 1.39 11.78
N GLU A 24 -3.27 2.11 10.75
CA GLU A 24 -3.26 1.65 9.37
C GLU A 24 -1.82 1.47 8.86
N GLN A 25 -0.92 2.41 9.15
CA GLN A 25 0.51 2.26 8.82
C GLN A 25 1.14 1.04 9.49
N VAL A 26 0.92 0.87 10.79
CA VAL A 26 1.45 -0.29 11.54
C VAL A 26 0.91 -1.60 11.00
N SER A 27 -0.38 -1.65 10.64
CA SER A 27 -1.01 -2.86 10.10
C SER A 27 -0.38 -3.34 8.78
N LEU A 28 0.12 -2.41 7.96
CA LEU A 28 0.80 -2.72 6.71
C LEU A 28 2.24 -3.25 6.91
N LEU A 29 2.81 -3.12 8.11
CA LEU A 29 4.17 -3.57 8.43
C LEU A 29 4.23 -4.96 9.07
N SER A 30 3.09 -5.52 9.49
CA SER A 30 3.06 -6.77 10.26
C SER A 30 2.36 -7.95 9.58
N GLY A 31 1.69 -7.74 8.45
CA GLY A 31 0.77 -8.75 7.92
C GLY A 31 -0.52 -8.83 8.73
N GLU A 32 -1.61 -9.24 8.09
CA GLU A 32 -2.85 -9.66 8.75
C GLU A 32 -2.75 -11.14 9.14
N ASP A 33 -2.15 -11.95 8.28
CA ASP A 33 -1.82 -13.35 8.49
C ASP A 33 -0.52 -13.72 7.75
N PHE A 34 -0.16 -15.00 7.76
CA PHE A 34 1.05 -15.51 7.11
C PHE A 34 1.17 -15.14 5.62
N TRP A 35 0.06 -14.86 4.95
CA TRP A 35 0.00 -14.73 3.50
C TRP A 35 -0.67 -13.45 3.04
N SER A 36 -1.05 -12.54 3.92
CA SER A 36 -1.81 -11.36 3.50
C SER A 36 -1.58 -10.11 4.33
N LEU A 37 -1.82 -8.98 3.68
CA LEU A 37 -1.93 -7.66 4.29
C LEU A 37 -3.41 -7.25 4.36
N PRO A 38 -3.81 -6.50 5.40
CA PRO A 38 -5.18 -6.08 5.56
C PRO A 38 -5.58 -5.05 4.49
N ALA A 39 -6.88 -4.98 4.21
CA ALA A 39 -7.43 -3.92 3.36
C ALA A 39 -7.54 -2.60 4.14
N ILE A 40 -7.49 -1.48 3.42
CA ILE A 40 -7.82 -0.13 3.93
C ILE A 40 -8.90 0.46 3.02
N PRO A 41 -10.18 0.08 3.20
CA PRO A 41 -11.26 0.42 2.27
C PRO A 41 -11.50 1.93 2.14
N ARG A 42 -11.25 2.71 3.20
CA ARG A 42 -11.41 4.17 3.18
C ARG A 42 -10.50 4.85 2.16
N LEU A 43 -9.34 4.27 1.90
CA LEU A 43 -8.36 4.74 0.93
C LEU A 43 -8.39 3.94 -0.38
N GLY A 44 -9.36 3.03 -0.54
CA GLY A 44 -9.48 2.17 -1.73
C GLY A 44 -8.37 1.11 -1.84
N ILE A 45 -7.66 0.80 -0.76
CA ILE A 45 -6.59 -0.20 -0.75
C ILE A 45 -7.23 -1.56 -0.47
N ASN A 46 -7.10 -2.48 -1.43
CA ASN A 46 -7.64 -3.83 -1.32
C ASN A 46 -6.72 -4.74 -0.50
N LYS A 47 -7.30 -5.83 0.03
CA LYS A 47 -6.53 -6.90 0.66
C LYS A 47 -5.50 -7.45 -0.34
N MET A 48 -4.26 -7.54 0.09
CA MET A 48 -3.18 -8.12 -0.72
C MET A 48 -2.85 -9.51 -0.18
N ARG A 49 -2.87 -10.51 -1.07
CA ARG A 49 -2.43 -11.86 -0.74
C ARG A 49 -1.15 -12.17 -1.49
N VAL A 50 -0.15 -12.64 -0.75
CA VAL A 50 1.07 -13.21 -1.30
C VAL A 50 0.93 -14.73 -1.39
N THR A 51 1.62 -15.32 -2.34
CA THR A 51 1.74 -16.76 -2.49
C THR A 51 3.19 -17.06 -2.80
N ASP A 52 3.74 -18.10 -2.19
CA ASP A 52 5.07 -18.55 -2.56
C ASP A 52 5.16 -18.90 -4.04
N GLY A 53 6.34 -18.64 -4.61
CA GLY A 53 6.78 -19.10 -5.91
C GLY A 53 8.24 -19.59 -5.81
N PRO A 54 8.77 -20.27 -6.83
CA PRO A 54 10.19 -20.63 -6.88
C PRO A 54 11.12 -19.42 -6.93
#